data_AF-A0A353FD13-F1
#
_entry.id   AF-A0A353FD13-F1
#
_cell.length_a   1.000
_cell.length_b   1.000
_cell.length_c   1.000
_cell.angle_alpha   90.00
_cell.angle_beta   90.00
_cell.angle_gamma   90.00
#
_symmetry.space_group_name_H-M   'P 1'
#
loop_
_entity.id
_entity.type
_entity.pdbx_description
1 polymer ?
#
loop_
_entity_poly.entity_id
_entity_poly.type
_entity_poly.pdbx_seq_one_letter_code
_entity_poly.pdbx_strand_id
1 'polypeptide(L)'
;MINRDKQTELEKYRDLNLATLDYLSETLKIATSDFNSSQHYQKLKIEVNESFTKGRLSKLKQWFRDLTDMPRETEDLKFSDFIKERTGHEVNLHERFEKRISKILDQGKIKTENDYRDVMTKVDYLSQRESADQTLIDQMNSLLIGFERKK
;
A
#
# COMPACT_ATOMS: atom_id res chain seq x y z
N MET A 1 -32.50 8.59 -8.92
CA MET A 1 -31.33 9.27 -9.51
C MET A 1 -30.20 9.21 -8.49
N ILE A 2 -29.09 8.52 -8.79
CA ILE A 2 -27.92 8.55 -7.90
C ILE A 2 -27.29 9.94 -8.06
N ASN A 3 -27.01 10.63 -6.94
CA ASN A 3 -26.26 11.89 -6.96
C ASN A 3 -24.90 11.64 -7.65
N ARG A 4 -24.48 12.51 -8.56
CA ARG A 4 -23.22 12.41 -9.31
C ARG A 4 -22.02 12.14 -8.41
N ASP A 5 -21.98 12.78 -7.24
CA ASP A 5 -20.91 12.59 -6.25
C ASP A 5 -20.87 11.15 -5.72
N LYS A 6 -22.03 10.57 -5.43
CA LYS A 6 -22.16 9.18 -4.98
C LYS A 6 -21.74 8.21 -6.08
N GLN A 7 -22.03 8.51 -7.35
CA GLN A 7 -21.63 7.67 -8.47
C GLN A 7 -20.11 7.66 -8.65
N THR A 8 -19.47 8.83 -8.58
CA THR A 8 -18.00 8.94 -8.62
C THR A 8 -17.33 8.20 -7.46
N GLU A 9 -17.88 8.30 -6.24
CA GLU A 9 -17.37 7.51 -5.12
C GLU A 9 -17.57 6.00 -5.32
N LEU A 10 -18.71 5.58 -5.87
CA LEU A 10 -18.96 4.17 -6.17
C LEU A 10 -17.94 3.61 -7.17
N GLU A 11 -17.64 4.35 -8.23
CA GLU A 11 -16.64 3.99 -9.25
C GLU A 11 -15.25 3.89 -8.63
N LYS A 12 -14.83 4.93 -7.90
CA LYS A 12 -13.55 4.95 -7.18
C LYS A 12 -13.39 3.72 -6.29
N TYR A 13 -14.36 3.44 -5.42
CA TYR A 13 -14.23 2.32 -4.48
C TYR A 13 -14.41 0.95 -5.15
N ARG A 14 -15.13 0.85 -6.27
CA ARG A 14 -15.10 -0.37 -7.10
C ARG A 14 -13.69 -0.62 -7.60
N ASP A 15 -13.07 0.38 -8.23
CA ASP A 15 -11.75 0.24 -8.87
C ASP A 15 -10.66 -0.05 -7.84
N LEU A 16 -10.69 0.65 -6.71
CA LEU A 16 -9.81 0.37 -5.58
C LEU A 16 -9.94 -1.08 -5.08
N ASN A 17 -11.16 -1.57 -4.83
CA ASN A 17 -11.34 -2.95 -4.36
C ASN A 17 -10.86 -3.97 -5.39
N LEU A 18 -11.17 -3.78 -6.67
CA LEU A 18 -10.74 -4.71 -7.72
C LEU A 18 -9.22 -4.76 -7.85
N ALA A 19 -8.56 -3.60 -7.86
CA ALA A 19 -7.11 -3.51 -7.92
C ALA A 19 -6.45 -4.11 -6.66
N THR A 20 -7.00 -3.88 -5.47
CA THR A 20 -6.51 -4.53 -4.24
C THR A 20 -6.60 -6.05 -4.34
N LEU A 21 -7.71 -6.60 -4.87
CA LEU A 21 -7.87 -8.04 -5.05
C LEU A 21 -6.92 -8.61 -6.12
N ASP A 22 -6.63 -7.86 -7.19
CA ASP A 22 -5.59 -8.22 -8.16
C ASP A 22 -4.23 -8.35 -7.44
N TYR A 23 -3.81 -7.31 -6.71
CA TYR A 23 -2.55 -7.27 -5.98
C TYR A 23 -2.40 -8.42 -4.98
N LEU A 24 -3.41 -8.62 -4.14
CA LEU A 24 -3.41 -9.69 -3.15
C LEU A 24 -3.36 -11.07 -3.82
N SER A 25 -4.02 -11.25 -4.97
CA SER A 25 -3.98 -12.53 -5.70
C SER A 25 -2.61 -12.83 -6.30
N GLU A 26 -1.84 -11.81 -6.66
CA GLU A 26 -0.48 -11.95 -7.18
C GLU A 26 0.53 -12.20 -6.06
N THR A 27 0.31 -11.57 -4.89
CA THR A 27 1.21 -11.61 -3.74
C THR A 27 0.97 -12.82 -2.83
N LEU A 28 -0.29 -13.21 -2.62
CA LEU A 28 -0.71 -14.25 -1.67
C LEU A 28 -1.15 -15.53 -2.39
N LYS A 29 -0.24 -16.12 -3.15
CA LYS A 29 -0.49 -17.37 -3.87
C LYS A 29 -0.43 -18.56 -2.93
N ILE A 30 -1.58 -18.93 -2.36
CA ILE A 30 -1.75 -20.12 -1.54
C ILE A 30 -2.69 -21.09 -2.26
N ALA A 31 -2.24 -22.33 -2.44
CA ALA A 31 -3.06 -23.42 -2.94
C ALA A 31 -2.82 -24.67 -2.08
N THR A 32 -3.90 -25.20 -1.52
CA THR A 32 -3.92 -26.47 -0.79
C THR A 32 -4.98 -27.38 -1.40
N SER A 33 -5.12 -28.62 -0.91
CA SER A 33 -6.16 -29.57 -1.36
C SER A 33 -7.57 -28.96 -1.34
N ASP A 34 -7.85 -28.12 -0.33
CA ASP A 34 -9.20 -27.63 -0.03
C ASP A 34 -9.36 -26.12 -0.26
N PHE A 35 -8.30 -25.43 -0.68
CA PHE A 35 -8.33 -23.99 -0.90
C PHE A 35 -7.52 -23.55 -2.12
N ASN A 36 -8.18 -22.75 -2.97
CA ASN A 36 -7.54 -22.09 -4.10
C ASN A 36 -7.74 -20.57 -3.97
N SER A 37 -6.68 -19.87 -3.58
CA SER A 37 -6.66 -18.41 -3.45
C SER A 37 -7.13 -17.69 -4.72
N SER A 38 -6.74 -18.17 -5.90
CA SER A 38 -7.12 -17.53 -7.17
C SER A 38 -8.63 -17.60 -7.40
N GLN A 39 -9.25 -18.77 -7.16
CA GLN A 39 -10.71 -18.89 -7.24
C GLN A 39 -11.41 -18.05 -6.17
N HIS A 40 -10.86 -17.99 -4.96
CA HIS A 40 -11.39 -17.17 -3.87
C HIS A 40 -11.42 -15.68 -4.25
N TYR A 41 -10.31 -15.13 -4.75
CA TYR A 41 -10.24 -13.73 -5.16
C TYR A 41 -11.14 -13.42 -6.37
N GLN A 42 -11.32 -14.37 -7.29
CA GLN A 42 -12.28 -14.19 -8.40
C GLN A 42 -13.73 -14.09 -7.89
N LYS A 43 -14.12 -14.90 -6.90
CA LYS A 43 -15.44 -14.77 -6.27
C LYS A 43 -15.63 -13.41 -5.62
N LEU A 44 -14.63 -12.91 -4.89
CA LEU A 44 -14.68 -11.58 -4.27
C LEU A 44 -14.86 -10.45 -5.31
N LYS A 45 -14.18 -10.54 -6.47
CA LYS A 45 -14.35 -9.55 -7.56
C LYS A 45 -15.78 -9.52 -8.10
N ILE A 46 -16.44 -10.68 -8.20
CA ILE A 46 -17.86 -10.75 -8.60
C ILE A 46 -18.71 -10.00 -7.56
N GLU A 47 -18.50 -10.24 -6.27
CA GLU A 47 -19.28 -9.57 -5.23
C GLU A 47 -19.03 -8.05 -5.15
N VAL A 48 -17.83 -7.57 -5.52
CA VAL A 48 -17.51 -6.14 -5.68
C VAL A 48 -18.39 -5.54 -6.77
N ASN A 49 -18.45 -6.16 -7.94
CA ASN A 49 -19.27 -5.70 -9.05
C ASN A 49 -20.77 -5.74 -8.75
N GLU A 50 -21.23 -6.76 -8.02
CA GLU A 50 -22.61 -6.80 -7.54
C GLU A 50 -22.91 -5.64 -6.57
N SER A 51 -22.01 -5.38 -5.63
CA SER A 51 -22.17 -4.31 -4.64
C SER A 51 -22.16 -2.93 -5.30
N PHE A 52 -21.32 -2.75 -6.33
CA PHE A 52 -21.31 -1.56 -7.19
C PHE A 52 -22.66 -1.37 -7.92
N THR A 53 -23.12 -2.39 -8.64
CA THR A 53 -24.41 -2.37 -9.37
C THR A 53 -25.59 -2.06 -8.44
N LYS A 54 -25.55 -2.58 -7.21
CA LYS A 54 -26.56 -2.34 -6.17
C LYS A 54 -26.38 -0.99 -5.44
N GLY A 55 -25.40 -0.17 -5.82
CA GLY A 55 -25.16 1.16 -5.23
C GLY A 55 -24.72 1.16 -3.76
N ARG A 56 -24.09 0.06 -3.30
CA ARG A 56 -23.73 -0.19 -1.89
C ARG A 56 -22.38 0.42 -1.51
N LEU A 57 -22.30 1.75 -1.55
CA LEU A 57 -21.06 2.49 -1.32
C LEU A 57 -20.41 2.19 0.04
N SER A 58 -21.18 2.17 1.14
CA SER A 58 -20.65 1.89 2.47
C SER A 58 -19.98 0.51 2.56
N LYS A 59 -20.51 -0.48 1.84
CA LYS A 59 -19.93 -1.83 1.77
C LYS A 59 -18.60 -1.82 1.01
N LEU A 60 -18.51 -1.11 -0.10
CA LEU A 60 -17.26 -0.99 -0.87
C LEU A 60 -16.18 -0.23 -0.08
N LYS A 61 -16.54 0.84 0.64
CA LYS A 61 -15.63 1.57 1.55
C LYS A 61 -15.09 0.65 2.65
N GLN A 62 -15.98 -0.13 3.26
CA GLN A 62 -15.65 -1.09 4.31
C GLN A 62 -14.68 -2.16 3.80
N TRP A 63 -14.96 -2.78 2.66
CA TRP A 63 -14.07 -3.77 2.05
C TRP A 63 -12.71 -3.22 1.69
N PHE A 64 -12.63 -2.00 1.17
CA PHE A 64 -11.33 -1.41 0.87
C PHE A 64 -10.50 -1.23 2.14
N ARG A 65 -11.13 -0.82 3.25
CA ARG A 65 -10.45 -0.74 4.55
C ARG A 65 -9.89 -2.11 4.97
N ASP A 66 -10.72 -3.14 4.93
CA ASP A 66 -10.37 -4.47 5.42
C ASP A 66 -9.31 -5.15 4.53
N LEU A 67 -9.45 -5.04 3.21
CA LEU A 67 -8.49 -5.62 2.26
C LEU A 67 -7.11 -4.92 2.31
N THR A 68 -7.05 -3.69 2.81
CA THR A 68 -5.79 -2.94 2.92
C THR A 68 -5.15 -3.06 4.31
N ASP A 69 -5.72 -3.84 5.23
CA ASP A 69 -5.14 -4.00 6.56
C ASP A 69 -3.76 -4.67 6.50
N MET A 70 -3.61 -5.77 5.75
CA MET A 70 -2.31 -6.43 5.60
C MET A 70 -1.24 -5.50 4.97
N PRO A 71 -1.43 -4.90 3.77
CA PRO A 71 -0.44 -3.98 3.23
C PRO A 71 -0.08 -2.83 4.18
N ARG A 72 -1.05 -2.33 4.94
CA ARG A 72 -0.84 -1.27 5.93
C ARG A 72 0.01 -1.73 7.10
N GLU A 73 -0.25 -2.91 7.64
CA GLU A 73 0.48 -3.49 8.78
C GLU A 73 1.89 -3.93 8.42
N THR A 74 2.09 -4.45 7.21
CA THR A 74 3.41 -4.90 6.73
C THR A 74 4.23 -3.78 6.10
N GLU A 75 3.71 -2.55 6.10
CA GLU A 75 4.33 -1.38 5.46
C GLU A 75 4.73 -1.65 4.01
N ASP A 76 3.85 -2.33 3.26
CA ASP A 76 4.08 -2.69 1.87
C ASP A 76 3.93 -1.46 0.95
N LEU A 77 5.02 -0.68 0.84
CA LEU A 77 5.05 0.56 0.08
C LEU A 77 4.73 0.37 -1.41
N LYS A 78 4.98 -0.84 -1.96
CA LYS A 78 4.67 -1.16 -3.37
C LYS A 78 3.19 -1.21 -3.65
N PHE A 79 2.37 -1.54 -2.65
CA PHE A 79 0.92 -1.57 -2.78
C PHE A 79 0.36 -0.22 -3.25
N SER A 80 0.84 0.87 -2.66
CA SER A 80 0.32 2.22 -2.98
C SER A 80 0.66 2.64 -4.41
N ASP A 81 1.86 2.29 -4.89
CA ASP A 81 2.25 2.51 -6.29
C ASP A 81 1.37 1.68 -7.23
N PHE A 82 1.20 0.38 -6.95
CA PHE A 82 0.37 -0.51 -7.77
C PHE A 82 -1.06 0.02 -7.91
N ILE A 83 -1.69 0.45 -6.80
CA ILE A 83 -3.05 1.00 -6.84
C ILE A 83 -3.10 2.27 -7.70
N LYS A 84 -2.12 3.16 -7.56
CA LYS A 84 -2.06 4.40 -8.34
C LYS A 84 -1.88 4.11 -9.82
N GLU A 85 -0.96 3.20 -10.19
CA GLU A 85 -0.75 2.79 -11.58
C GLU A 85 -1.99 2.14 -12.19
N ARG A 86 -2.68 1.29 -11.41
CA ARG A 86 -3.81 0.52 -11.90
C ARG A 86 -5.11 1.31 -12.01
N THR A 87 -5.33 2.28 -11.11
CA THR A 87 -6.61 2.99 -10.96
C THR A 87 -6.52 4.49 -11.19
N GLY A 88 -5.32 5.06 -11.20
CA GLY A 88 -5.11 6.51 -11.17
C GLY A 88 -5.43 7.17 -9.82
N HIS A 89 -5.84 6.39 -8.80
CA HIS A 89 -6.17 6.90 -7.47
C HIS A 89 -4.98 6.79 -6.52
N GLU A 90 -4.67 7.91 -5.86
CA GLU A 90 -3.72 7.90 -4.76
C GLU A 90 -4.38 7.38 -3.48
N VAL A 91 -3.66 6.49 -2.78
CA VAL A 91 -4.07 5.95 -1.49
C VAL A 91 -2.95 6.24 -0.49
N ASN A 92 -3.29 6.90 0.61
CA ASN A 92 -2.31 7.29 1.62
C ASN A 92 -2.30 6.29 2.78
N LEU A 93 -1.94 5.03 2.49
CA LEU A 93 -1.95 3.96 3.51
C LEU A 93 -0.76 4.03 4.47
N HIS A 94 0.34 4.65 4.04
CA HIS A 94 1.61 4.68 4.78
C HIS A 94 1.95 6.07 5.31
N GLU A 95 0.98 6.98 5.43
CA GLU A 95 1.20 8.36 5.91
C GLU A 95 2.00 8.41 7.22
N ARG A 96 1.67 7.50 8.15
CA ARG A 96 2.36 7.40 9.44
C ARG A 96 3.83 6.98 9.26
N PHE A 97 4.13 6.08 8.34
CA PHE A 97 5.49 5.67 8.02
C PHE A 97 6.27 6.85 7.40
N GLU A 98 5.70 7.50 6.38
CA GLU A 98 6.33 8.66 5.72
C GLU A 98 6.61 9.82 6.70
N LYS A 99 5.71 10.06 7.66
CA LYS A 99 5.93 11.04 8.74
C LYS A 99 7.10 10.67 9.66
N ARG A 100 7.29 9.38 9.96
CA ARG A 100 8.45 8.93 10.75
C ARG A 100 9.75 9.12 9.99
N ILE A 101 9.77 8.75 8.71
CA ILE A 101 10.92 8.97 7.83
C ILE A 101 11.30 10.45 7.74
N SER A 102 10.32 11.32 7.46
CA SER A 102 10.55 12.77 7.38
C SER A 102 11.17 13.31 8.68
N LYS A 103 10.62 12.89 9.83
CA LYS A 103 11.14 13.28 11.14
C LYS A 103 12.58 12.80 11.40
N ILE A 104 12.98 11.63 10.88
CA ILE A 104 14.35 11.12 11.01
C ILE A 104 15.31 11.94 10.14
N LEU A 105 14.90 12.26 8.91
CA LEU A 105 15.68 13.10 7.99
C LEU A 105 15.88 14.52 8.56
N ASP A 106 14.83 15.14 9.08
CA ASP A 106 14.89 16.47 9.70
C ASP A 106 15.85 16.52 10.90
N GLN A 107 15.94 15.42 11.66
CA GLN A 107 16.86 15.31 12.78
C GLN A 107 18.31 15.08 12.36
N GLY A 108 18.55 14.65 11.12
CA GLY A 108 19.87 14.33 10.59
C GLY A 108 20.59 13.19 11.33
N LYS A 109 19.86 12.37 12.11
CA LYS A 109 20.43 11.21 12.81
C LYS A 109 19.39 10.16 13.16
N ILE A 110 19.78 8.89 13.01
CA ILE A 110 19.09 7.73 13.58
C ILE A 110 19.40 7.66 15.08
N LYS A 111 18.37 7.46 15.91
CA LYS A 111 18.52 7.39 17.38
C LYS A 111 18.26 6.00 17.93
N THR A 112 17.47 5.19 17.24
CA THR A 112 17.01 3.89 17.70
C THR A 112 17.13 2.82 16.62
N GLU A 113 17.12 1.55 17.01
CA GLU A 113 17.02 0.43 16.07
C GLU A 113 15.76 0.50 15.19
N ASN A 114 14.66 1.04 15.74
CA ASN A 114 13.43 1.19 14.96
C ASN A 114 13.58 2.26 13.88
N ASP A 115 14.23 3.39 14.19
CA ASP A 115 14.56 4.40 13.18
C ASP A 115 15.47 3.80 12.09
N TYR A 116 16.44 2.96 12.49
CA TYR A 116 17.32 2.27 11.54
C TYR A 116 16.53 1.35 10.61
N ARG A 117 15.62 0.53 11.15
CA ARG A 117 14.76 -0.36 10.36
C ARG A 117 13.85 0.42 9.41
N ASP A 118 13.21 1.48 9.90
CA ASP A 118 12.34 2.34 9.08
C ASP A 118 13.13 2.91 7.88
N VAL A 119 14.32 3.47 8.12
CA VAL A 119 15.18 4.05 7.07
C VAL A 119 15.64 2.98 6.09
N MET A 120 16.06 1.81 6.58
CA MET A 120 16.47 0.68 5.73
C MET A 120 15.33 0.23 4.81
N THR A 121 14.12 0.03 5.36
CA THR A 121 12.92 -0.30 4.57
C THR A 121 12.65 0.74 3.47
N LYS A 122 12.79 2.03 3.78
CA LYS A 122 12.60 3.10 2.79
C LYS A 122 13.66 3.07 1.70
N VAL A 123 14.94 2.89 2.05
CA VAL A 123 16.04 2.78 1.08
C VAL A 123 15.85 1.58 0.17
N ASP A 124 15.52 0.42 0.73
CA ASP A 124 15.27 -0.81 -0.04
C ASP A 124 14.13 -0.62 -1.04
N TYR A 125 13.05 0.04 -0.61
CA TYR A 125 11.93 0.36 -1.48
C TYR A 125 12.33 1.35 -2.59
N LEU A 126 13.02 2.45 -2.27
CA LEU A 126 13.45 3.44 -3.26
C LEU A 126 14.42 2.83 -4.29
N SER A 127 15.34 1.98 -3.84
CA SER A 127 16.35 1.35 -4.70
C SER A 127 15.78 0.37 -5.72
N GLN A 128 14.54 -0.10 -5.52
CA GLN A 128 13.84 -0.97 -6.46
C GLN A 128 13.08 -0.21 -7.55
N ARG A 129 13.09 1.13 -7.53
CA ARG A 129 12.40 1.98 -8.50
C ARG A 129 13.35 2.46 -9.59
N GLU A 130 12.90 2.45 -10.84
CA GLU A 130 13.72 2.94 -11.98
C GLU A 130 14.03 4.45 -11.90
N SER A 131 13.10 5.24 -11.36
CA SER A 131 13.24 6.70 -11.22
C SER A 131 13.48 7.13 -9.77
N ALA A 132 14.35 6.43 -9.05
CA ALA A 132 14.60 6.70 -7.64
C ALA A 132 15.29 8.06 -7.43
N ASP A 133 14.91 8.76 -6.35
CA ASP A 133 15.62 9.95 -5.91
C ASP A 133 16.95 9.54 -5.26
N GLN A 134 18.00 9.54 -6.07
CA GLN A 134 19.34 9.16 -5.62
C GLN A 134 19.86 10.06 -4.49
N THR A 135 19.48 11.35 -4.48
CA THR A 135 19.91 12.28 -3.43
C THR A 135 19.32 11.86 -2.08
N LEU A 136 18.03 11.48 -2.08
CA LEU A 136 17.36 10.98 -0.89
C LEU A 136 17.95 9.66 -0.40
N ILE A 137 18.25 8.73 -1.32
CA ILE A 137 18.91 7.46 -1.00
C ILE A 137 20.28 7.70 -0.35
N ASP A 138 21.11 8.58 -0.94
CA ASP A 138 22.45 8.88 -0.43
C ASP A 138 22.40 9.53 0.95
N GLN A 139 21.43 10.41 1.18
CA GLN A 139 21.17 11.01 2.48
C GLN A 139 20.81 9.94 3.52
N MET A 140 19.89 9.03 3.20
CA MET A 140 19.49 7.95 4.10
C MET A 140 20.63 6.97 4.39
N ASN A 141 21.40 6.58 3.37
CA ASN A 141 22.58 5.72 3.52
C ASN A 141 23.62 6.34 4.46
N SER A 142 23.82 7.66 4.36
CA SER A 142 24.71 8.40 5.27
C SER A 142 24.24 8.32 6.73
N LEU A 143 22.92 8.35 6.97
CA LEU A 143 22.36 8.17 8.30
C LEU A 143 22.59 6.75 8.84
N LEU A 144 22.38 5.73 8.01
CA LEU A 144 22.58 4.32 8.36
C LEU A 144 24.03 4.05 8.78
N ILE A 145 25.00 4.46 7.94
CA ILE A 145 26.43 4.35 8.22
C ILE A 145 26.80 5.09 9.52
N GLY A 146 26.23 6.29 9.72
CA GLY A 146 26.47 7.10 10.91
C GLY A 146 25.96 6.46 12.20
N PHE A 147 24.95 5.59 12.14
CA PHE A 147 24.44 4.83 13.27
C PHE A 147 25.29 3.58 13.56
N GLU A 148 25.66 2.83 12.52
CA GLU A 148 26.49 1.63 12.65
C GLU A 148 27.87 1.92 13.25
N ARG A 149 28.49 3.04 12.87
CA ARG A 149 29.80 3.45 13.42
C ARG A 149 29.76 3.85 14.90
N LYS A 150 28.58 4.06 15.48
CA LYS A 150 28.39 4.42 16.89
C LYS A 150 28.07 3.22 17.78
N LYS A 151 27.71 2.08 17.19
CA LYS A 151 27.62 0.80 17.89
C LYS A 151 29.02 0.26 18.18
#